data_AF-A0A818EHC8-F1
#
_entry.id   AF-A0A818EHC8-F1
#
_cell.length_a   1.000
_cell.length_b   1.000
_cell.length_c   1.000
_cell.angle_alpha   90.00
_cell.angle_beta   90.00
_cell.angle_gamma   90.00
#
_symmetry.space_group_name_H-M   'P 1'
#
loop_
_entity.id
_entity.type
_entity.pdbx_description
1 polymer ?
#
loop_
_entity_poly.entity_id
_entity_poly.type
_entity_poly.pdbx_seq_one_letter_code
_entity_poly.pdbx_strand_id
1 'polypeptide(L)'
;MYYFIILFFTIITIDCQPLDEIVECNHIDLSQYKLDIMNIREQEQLAKEILNEYDKNLTTLAYITSSAEFETHLYLNDTSKKRKTDKCYETYRDCLKTIAVVGRQFKNLMHQNSSLRWLLIRTQAIGDAAQNDTTIKSDIQKLKTRIKDIYHRKFTWNNTKIGIDEVQEILGTLNSPNDLLSLWNATYDVAAPMRDDYSVLIALQNQQAKQNRTSAVTHSHI
;
A
#
# COMPACT_ATOMS: atom_id res chain seq x y z
N MET A 1 24.62 12.57 12.35
CA MET A 1 23.55 12.78 13.33
C MET A 1 22.35 12.01 12.82
N TYR A 2 22.18 10.79 13.36
CA TYR A 2 21.27 9.74 12.89
C TYR A 2 19.86 9.98 13.43
N TYR A 3 18.86 10.01 12.57
CA TYR A 3 17.47 9.65 12.91
C TYR A 3 16.92 8.79 11.77
N PHE A 4 17.38 7.54 11.76
CA PHE A 4 16.77 6.42 11.05
C PHE A 4 16.45 5.39 12.14
N ILE A 5 15.18 4.96 12.18
CA ILE A 5 14.65 3.81 12.95
C ILE A 5 14.48 4.06 14.46
N ILE A 6 13.22 4.06 14.92
CA ILE A 6 12.66 3.29 16.06
C ILE A 6 11.19 3.71 16.20
N LEU A 7 10.26 2.77 16.00
CA LEU A 7 9.16 2.49 16.94
C LEU A 7 8.45 1.19 16.52
N PHE A 8 9.09 0.09 16.91
CA PHE A 8 8.47 -1.18 17.23
C PHE A 8 7.80 -1.05 18.61
N PHE A 9 6.61 -1.65 18.75
CA PHE A 9 5.98 -2.11 20.00
C PHE A 9 5.91 -1.13 21.17
N THR A 10 4.76 -0.47 21.29
CA THR A 10 4.17 -0.21 22.61
C THR A 10 2.95 -1.11 22.73
N ILE A 11 3.07 -2.20 23.49
CA ILE A 11 1.92 -2.98 23.95
C ILE A 11 1.22 -2.07 24.96
N ILE A 12 0.32 -1.23 24.47
CA ILE A 12 -0.69 -0.62 25.31
C ILE A 12 -1.85 -1.61 25.29
N THR A 13 -2.15 -2.18 26.45
CA THR A 13 -3.45 -2.80 26.72
C THR A 13 -4.51 -1.73 26.54
N ILE A 14 -5.07 -1.62 25.34
CA ILE A 14 -6.13 -0.67 25.02
C ILE A 14 -7.40 -1.48 24.93
N ASP A 15 -8.31 -1.23 25.86
CA ASP A 15 -9.72 -1.59 25.75
C ASP A 15 -10.16 -1.34 24.31
N CYS A 16 -10.53 -2.42 23.62
CA CYS A 16 -11.09 -2.35 22.28
C CYS A 16 -12.37 -1.52 22.37
N GLN A 17 -12.27 -0.22 22.07
CA GLN A 17 -13.46 0.55 21.77
C GLN A 17 -14.21 -0.19 20.66
N PRO A 18 -15.54 -0.32 20.78
CA PRO A 18 -16.33 -1.01 19.78
C PRO A 18 -16.08 -0.35 18.42
N LEU A 19 -15.66 -1.17 17.45
CA LEU A 19 -15.37 -0.78 16.06
C LEU A 19 -16.60 -0.33 15.26
N ASP A 20 -17.68 0.03 15.94
CA ASP A 20 -18.93 0.46 15.34
C ASP A 20 -18.89 1.96 14.97
N GLU A 21 -17.95 2.72 15.52
CA GLU A 21 -17.66 4.09 15.09
C GLU A 21 -16.44 4.09 14.15
N ILE A 22 -16.67 3.76 12.89
CA ILE A 22 -15.68 4.05 11.85
C ILE A 22 -15.57 5.55 11.76
N VAL A 23 -14.40 6.08 12.14
CA VAL A 23 -14.05 7.49 11.97
C VAL A 23 -14.21 7.85 10.50
N GLU A 24 -15.20 8.67 10.18
CA GLU A 24 -15.37 9.21 8.84
C GLU A 24 -14.24 10.19 8.54
N CYS A 25 -13.76 10.21 7.30
CA CYS A 25 -12.79 11.19 6.89
C CYS A 25 -13.49 12.55 6.74
N ASN A 26 -13.19 13.49 7.63
CA ASN A 26 -13.73 14.84 7.54
C ASN A 26 -13.40 15.46 6.18
N HIS A 27 -14.43 15.86 5.44
CA HIS A 27 -14.29 16.64 4.23
C HIS A 27 -14.19 18.11 4.58
N ILE A 28 -12.98 18.67 4.44
CA ILE A 28 -12.79 20.11 4.58
C ILE A 28 -13.10 20.75 3.24
N ASP A 29 -14.22 21.47 3.17
CA ASP A 29 -14.55 22.27 2.00
C ASP A 29 -13.63 23.49 1.95
N LEU A 30 -12.73 23.48 0.96
CA LEU A 30 -11.79 24.56 0.74
C LEU A 30 -12.36 25.70 -0.13
N SER A 31 -13.54 25.53 -0.73
CA SER A 31 -14.16 26.55 -1.60
C SER A 31 -14.51 27.84 -0.86
N GLN A 32 -14.65 27.76 0.47
CA GLN A 32 -14.84 28.92 1.35
C GLN A 32 -13.58 29.81 1.46
N TYR A 33 -12.39 29.28 1.12
CA TYR A 33 -11.14 30.01 1.18
C TYR A 33 -10.76 30.52 -0.21
N LYS A 34 -10.53 31.84 -0.33
CA LYS A 34 -10.05 32.45 -1.58
C LYS A 34 -8.53 32.27 -1.71
N LEU A 35 -8.08 31.04 -1.94
CA LEU A 35 -6.65 30.68 -1.98
C LEU A 35 -5.85 31.54 -2.97
N ASP A 36 -6.44 31.93 -4.11
CA ASP A 36 -5.76 32.70 -5.16
C ASP A 36 -5.38 34.14 -4.76
N ILE A 37 -6.05 34.71 -3.75
CA ILE A 37 -5.75 36.06 -3.25
C ILE A 37 -4.96 36.04 -1.94
N MET A 38 -4.81 34.87 -1.30
CA MET A 38 -4.03 34.72 -0.08
C MET A 38 -2.54 34.80 -0.41
N ASN A 39 -1.78 35.47 0.45
CA ASN A 39 -0.33 35.45 0.31
C ASN A 39 0.23 34.06 0.68
N ILE A 40 1.49 33.82 0.32
CA ILE A 40 2.13 32.51 0.49
C ILE A 40 2.15 32.06 1.95
N ARG A 41 2.39 32.98 2.90
CA ARG A 41 2.44 32.64 4.33
C ARG A 41 1.06 32.23 4.86
N GLU A 42 0.02 32.91 4.43
CA GLU A 42 -1.37 32.57 4.77
C GLU A 42 -1.76 31.21 4.21
N GLN A 43 -1.40 30.92 2.95
CA GLN A 43 -1.62 29.62 2.35
C GLN A 43 -0.84 28.51 3.08
N GLU A 44 0.41 28.77 3.48
CA GLU A 44 1.22 27.82 4.26
C GLU A 44 0.60 27.52 5.63
N GLN A 45 0.08 28.53 6.31
CA GLN A 45 -0.53 28.35 7.62
C GLN A 45 -1.82 27.52 7.51
N LEU A 46 -2.69 27.86 6.56
CA LEU A 46 -3.92 27.11 6.30
C LEU A 46 -3.62 25.66 5.88
N ALA A 47 -2.64 25.46 5.00
CA ALA A 47 -2.20 24.13 4.59
C ALA A 47 -1.67 23.30 5.79
N LYS A 48 -0.92 23.91 6.71
CA LYS A 48 -0.46 23.23 7.94
C LYS A 48 -1.61 22.78 8.82
N GLU A 49 -2.58 23.65 9.05
CA GLU A 49 -3.75 23.35 9.89
C GLU A 49 -4.53 22.17 9.33
N ILE A 50 -4.83 22.22 8.04
CA ILE A 50 -5.56 21.17 7.32
C ILE A 50 -4.77 19.86 7.30
N LEU A 51 -3.47 19.90 6.97
CA LEU A 51 -2.64 18.71 6.93
C LEU A 51 -2.45 18.09 8.32
N ASN A 52 -2.39 18.89 9.39
CA ASN A 52 -2.32 18.40 10.76
C ASN A 52 -3.61 17.69 11.19
N GLU A 53 -4.78 18.21 10.79
CA GLU A 53 -6.06 17.52 11.05
C GLU A 53 -6.10 16.18 10.31
N TYR A 54 -5.70 16.17 9.05
CA TYR A 54 -5.64 14.94 8.26
C TYR A 54 -4.61 13.94 8.77
N ASP A 55 -3.45 14.38 9.26
CA ASP A 55 -2.44 13.51 9.86
C ASP A 55 -2.98 12.78 11.10
N LYS A 56 -3.72 13.49 11.96
CA LYS A 56 -4.42 12.87 13.11
C LYS A 56 -5.43 11.81 12.65
N ASN A 57 -6.27 12.15 11.67
CA ASN A 57 -7.29 11.23 11.16
C ASN A 57 -6.66 9.99 10.49
N LEU A 58 -5.63 10.20 9.65
CA LEU A 58 -4.91 9.10 9.00
C LEU A 58 -4.17 8.22 9.99
N THR A 59 -3.58 8.78 11.04
CA THR A 59 -2.91 8.00 12.09
C THR A 59 -3.89 7.08 12.79
N THR A 60 -5.06 7.59 13.18
CA THR A 60 -6.13 6.79 13.78
C THR A 60 -6.63 5.71 12.82
N LEU A 61 -6.91 6.06 11.55
CA LEU A 61 -7.37 5.09 10.56
C LEU A 61 -6.31 4.03 10.22
N ALA A 62 -5.02 4.40 10.17
CA ALA A 62 -3.92 3.47 9.96
C ALA A 62 -3.80 2.47 11.11
N TYR A 63 -3.98 2.93 12.35
CA TYR A 63 -4.00 2.08 13.53
C TYR A 63 -5.17 1.08 13.51
N ILE A 64 -6.38 1.56 13.21
CA ILE A 64 -7.58 0.71 13.12
C ILE A 64 -7.42 -0.32 12.00
N THR A 65 -6.94 0.10 10.84
CA THR A 65 -6.72 -0.78 9.68
C THR A 65 -5.68 -1.85 10.00
N SER A 66 -4.55 -1.48 10.59
CA SER A 66 -3.50 -2.42 11.00
C SER A 66 -4.01 -3.42 12.05
N SER A 67 -4.80 -2.96 13.02
CA SER A 67 -5.39 -3.83 14.04
C SER A 67 -6.38 -4.83 13.43
N ALA A 68 -7.22 -4.38 12.49
CA ALA A 68 -8.14 -5.27 11.77
C ALA A 68 -7.40 -6.31 10.90
N GLU A 69 -6.32 -5.90 10.23
CA GLU A 69 -5.48 -6.81 9.45
C GLU A 69 -4.80 -7.85 10.36
N PHE A 70 -4.29 -7.43 11.52
CA PHE A 70 -3.73 -8.34 12.51
C PHE A 70 -4.76 -9.38 12.98
N GLU A 71 -6.00 -8.99 13.26
CA GLU A 71 -7.09 -9.93 13.58
C GLU A 71 -7.33 -10.93 12.44
N THR A 72 -7.34 -10.50 11.18
CA THR A 72 -7.51 -11.41 10.04
C THR A 72 -6.35 -12.40 9.91
N HIS A 73 -5.13 -12.01 10.26
CA HIS A 73 -3.99 -12.92 10.30
C HIS A 73 -4.05 -13.94 11.44
N LEU A 74 -4.64 -13.57 12.59
CA LEU A 74 -4.88 -14.50 13.70
C LEU A 74 -6.04 -15.46 13.41
N TYR A 75 -7.07 -15.00 12.69
CA TYR A 75 -8.31 -15.75 12.44
C TYR A 75 -8.54 -15.95 10.94
N LEU A 76 -7.66 -16.72 10.28
CA LEU A 76 -7.57 -16.88 8.83
C LEU A 76 -8.88 -17.32 8.13
N ASN A 77 -9.80 -17.97 8.85
CA ASN A 77 -11.06 -18.49 8.31
C ASN A 77 -12.30 -17.65 8.71
N ASP A 78 -12.12 -16.59 9.49
CA ASP A 78 -13.24 -15.76 9.92
C ASP A 78 -13.56 -14.68 8.87
N THR A 79 -14.57 -14.97 8.05
CA THR A 79 -15.04 -14.06 7.00
C THR A 79 -15.54 -12.71 7.54
N SER A 80 -15.98 -12.65 8.80
CA SER A 80 -16.40 -11.39 9.43
C SER A 80 -15.21 -10.46 9.68
N LYS A 81 -14.07 -11.02 10.10
CA LYS A 81 -12.81 -10.27 10.30
C LYS A 81 -12.29 -9.74 8.98
N LYS A 82 -12.28 -10.57 7.94
CA LYS A 82 -11.90 -10.14 6.58
C LYS A 82 -12.78 -8.99 6.08
N ARG A 83 -14.10 -9.09 6.22
CA ARG A 83 -15.04 -8.03 5.81
C ARG A 83 -14.78 -6.71 6.55
N LYS A 84 -14.48 -6.80 7.85
CA LYS A 84 -14.11 -5.64 8.67
C LYS A 84 -12.81 -5.00 8.17
N THR A 85 -11.76 -5.79 7.92
CA THR A 85 -10.49 -5.32 7.35
C THR A 85 -10.69 -4.64 6.00
N ASP A 86 -11.49 -5.23 5.10
CA ASP A 86 -11.79 -4.65 3.79
C ASP A 86 -12.47 -3.28 3.90
N LYS A 87 -13.41 -3.12 4.84
CA LYS A 87 -14.11 -1.84 5.11
C LYS A 87 -13.16 -0.78 5.68
N CYS A 88 -12.24 -1.15 6.57
CA CYS A 88 -11.20 -0.25 7.08
C CYS A 88 -10.28 0.22 5.94
N TYR A 89 -9.84 -0.70 5.08
CA TYR A 89 -9.02 -0.37 3.90
C TYR A 89 -9.74 0.54 2.90
N GLU A 90 -11.05 0.37 2.71
CA GLU A 90 -11.86 1.28 1.88
C GLU A 90 -11.88 2.69 2.47
N THR A 91 -12.24 2.83 3.75
CA THR A 91 -12.29 4.12 4.46
C THR A 91 -10.93 4.84 4.44
N TYR A 92 -9.85 4.10 4.74
CA TYR A 92 -8.50 4.65 4.71
C TYR A 92 -8.10 5.15 3.32
N ARG A 93 -8.42 4.38 2.26
CA ARG A 93 -8.17 4.79 0.87
C ARG A 93 -8.97 6.01 0.47
N ASP A 94 -10.23 6.09 0.86
CA ASP A 94 -11.07 7.25 0.54
C ASP A 94 -10.55 8.51 1.23
N CYS A 95 -10.06 8.39 2.48
CA CYS A 95 -9.40 9.52 3.13
C CYS A 95 -8.14 9.96 2.38
N LEU A 96 -7.29 9.03 1.96
CA LEU A 96 -6.11 9.35 1.14
C LEU A 96 -6.47 10.06 -0.18
N LYS A 97 -7.58 9.67 -0.83
CA LYS A 97 -8.07 10.36 -2.04
C LYS A 97 -8.48 11.80 -1.73
N THR A 98 -9.23 12.02 -0.65
CA THR A 98 -9.68 13.35 -0.23
C THR A 98 -8.50 14.28 0.02
N ILE A 99 -7.48 13.81 0.75
CA ILE A 99 -6.32 14.64 1.09
C ILE A 99 -5.50 14.96 -0.16
N ALA A 100 -5.42 14.05 -1.13
CA ALA A 100 -4.78 14.36 -2.41
C ALA A 100 -5.53 15.46 -3.18
N VAL A 101 -6.87 15.42 -3.22
CA VAL A 101 -7.69 16.47 -3.86
C VAL A 101 -7.46 17.82 -3.18
N VAL A 102 -7.49 17.85 -1.85
CA VAL A 102 -7.20 19.04 -1.02
C VAL A 102 -5.78 19.56 -1.30
N GLY A 103 -4.80 18.67 -1.29
CA GLY A 103 -3.40 19.01 -1.55
C GLY A 103 -3.17 19.61 -2.94
N ARG A 104 -3.99 19.27 -3.95
CA ARG A 104 -3.92 19.86 -5.31
C ARG A 104 -4.37 21.32 -5.35
N GLN A 105 -5.13 21.79 -4.36
CA GLN A 105 -5.59 23.18 -4.33
C GLN A 105 -4.48 24.17 -3.93
N PHE A 106 -3.44 23.71 -3.23
CA PHE A 106 -2.28 24.53 -2.83
C PHE A 106 -1.19 24.62 -3.92
N LYS A 107 -1.55 24.91 -5.18
CA LYS A 107 -0.62 24.93 -6.32
C LYS A 107 0.57 25.87 -6.12
N ASN A 108 0.31 27.06 -5.57
CA ASN A 108 1.37 28.06 -5.35
C ASN A 108 2.47 27.56 -4.40
N LEU A 109 2.11 26.79 -3.37
CA LEU A 109 3.06 26.21 -2.43
C LEU A 109 3.92 25.11 -3.06
N MET A 110 3.43 24.44 -4.11
CA MET A 110 4.17 23.39 -4.80
C MET A 110 5.26 23.94 -5.73
N HIS A 111 5.02 25.11 -6.33
CA HIS A 111 5.95 25.74 -7.27
C HIS A 111 6.99 26.64 -6.60
N GLN A 112 6.76 27.02 -5.34
CA GLN A 112 7.66 27.85 -4.56
C GLN A 112 8.48 27.05 -3.55
N ASN A 113 9.50 27.68 -2.95
CA ASN A 113 10.36 27.06 -1.94
C ASN A 113 9.67 27.03 -0.56
N SER A 114 8.50 26.42 -0.49
CA SER A 114 7.73 26.22 0.73
C SER A 114 8.26 25.02 1.53
N SER A 115 8.24 25.11 2.85
CA SER A 115 8.53 23.98 3.74
C SER A 115 7.54 22.80 3.57
N LEU A 116 6.37 23.05 2.97
CA LEU A 116 5.32 22.05 2.78
C LEU A 116 5.33 21.38 1.41
N ARG A 117 6.19 21.84 0.49
CA ARG A 117 6.22 21.36 -0.90
C ARG A 117 6.30 19.84 -1.02
N TRP A 118 7.22 19.22 -0.28
CA TRP A 118 7.42 17.76 -0.34
C TRP A 118 6.27 16.97 0.29
N LEU A 119 5.67 17.52 1.35
CA LEU A 119 4.51 16.90 1.98
C LEU A 119 3.32 16.90 1.01
N LEU A 120 3.04 18.04 0.37
CA LEU A 120 1.97 18.17 -0.63
C LEU A 120 2.17 17.24 -1.84
N ILE A 121 3.41 17.17 -2.38
CA ILE A 121 3.75 16.25 -3.48
C ILE A 121 3.48 14.79 -3.08
N ARG A 122 3.91 14.39 -1.87
CA ARG A 122 3.73 13.02 -1.38
C ARG A 122 2.25 12.67 -1.23
N THR A 123 1.47 13.58 -0.66
CA THR A 123 0.04 13.40 -0.45
C THR A 123 -0.73 13.22 -1.75
N GLN A 124 -0.40 13.99 -2.79
CA GLN A 124 -1.00 13.84 -4.11
C GLN A 124 -0.64 12.50 -4.76
N ALA A 125 0.64 12.11 -4.74
CA ALA A 125 1.08 10.84 -5.30
C ALA A 125 0.39 9.63 -4.66
N ILE A 126 0.12 9.70 -3.35
CA ILE A 126 -0.58 8.64 -2.61
C ILE A 126 -2.06 8.56 -3.01
N GLY A 127 -2.77 9.68 -3.14
CA GLY A 127 -4.17 9.64 -3.58
C GLY A 127 -4.35 9.27 -5.04
N ASP A 128 -3.39 9.58 -5.92
CA ASP A 128 -3.43 9.16 -7.33
C ASP A 128 -3.30 7.63 -7.46
N ALA A 129 -2.45 7.03 -6.64
CA ALA A 129 -2.37 5.58 -6.49
C ALA A 129 -3.67 4.98 -5.91
N ALA A 130 -4.44 5.76 -5.14
CA ALA A 130 -5.74 5.35 -4.64
C ALA A 130 -6.89 5.54 -5.66
N GLN A 131 -6.74 6.42 -6.66
CA GLN A 131 -7.75 6.70 -7.70
C GLN A 131 -7.71 5.74 -8.90
N ASN A 132 -6.55 5.19 -9.26
CA ASN A 132 -6.38 4.58 -10.58
C ASN A 132 -6.92 3.15 -10.74
N ASP A 133 -7.80 3.03 -11.73
CA ASP A 133 -8.16 1.94 -12.66
C ASP A 133 -8.46 0.55 -12.06
N THR A 134 -9.75 0.21 -12.00
CA THR A 134 -10.26 -1.07 -11.47
C THR A 134 -9.83 -2.27 -12.32
N THR A 135 -9.62 -2.10 -13.62
CA THR A 135 -9.25 -3.19 -14.54
C THR A 135 -7.78 -3.56 -14.44
N ILE A 136 -6.85 -2.59 -14.54
CA ILE A 136 -5.40 -2.86 -14.38
C ILE A 136 -5.10 -3.38 -12.99
N LYS A 137 -5.75 -2.82 -11.95
CA LYS A 137 -5.61 -3.31 -10.58
C LYS A 137 -6.15 -4.74 -10.42
N SER A 138 -7.28 -5.06 -11.04
CA SER A 138 -7.84 -6.42 -11.06
C SER A 138 -6.89 -7.40 -11.75
N ASP A 139 -6.32 -7.04 -12.89
CA ASP A 139 -5.42 -7.92 -13.65
C ASP A 139 -4.08 -8.10 -12.96
N ILE A 140 -3.53 -7.05 -12.35
CA ILE A 140 -2.36 -7.16 -11.44
C ILE A 140 -2.69 -8.12 -10.29
N GLN A 141 -3.87 -8.02 -9.69
CA GLN A 141 -4.26 -8.90 -8.58
C GLN A 141 -4.40 -10.36 -9.03
N LYS A 142 -5.01 -10.62 -10.19
CA LYS A 142 -5.11 -11.97 -10.78
C LYS A 142 -3.73 -12.57 -11.03
N LEU A 143 -2.81 -11.80 -11.61
CA LEU A 143 -1.43 -12.25 -11.85
C LEU A 143 -0.70 -12.54 -10.55
N LYS A 144 -0.82 -11.67 -9.54
CA LYS A 144 -0.23 -11.91 -8.21
C LYS A 144 -0.78 -13.19 -7.57
N THR A 145 -2.09 -13.41 -7.64
CA THR A 145 -2.71 -14.66 -7.14
C THR A 145 -2.18 -15.87 -7.90
N ARG A 146 -2.14 -15.83 -9.23
CA ARG A 146 -1.63 -16.93 -10.06
C ARG A 146 -0.16 -17.25 -9.79
N ILE A 147 0.71 -16.23 -9.71
CA ILE A 147 2.12 -16.38 -9.34
C ILE A 147 2.24 -17.01 -7.95
N LYS A 148 1.47 -16.51 -6.98
CA LYS A 148 1.42 -17.07 -5.63
C LYS A 148 0.99 -18.54 -5.64
N ASP A 149 -0.02 -18.89 -6.42
CA ASP A 149 -0.50 -20.27 -6.54
C ASP A 149 0.56 -21.18 -7.15
N ILE A 150 1.30 -20.73 -8.18
CA ILE A 150 2.40 -21.49 -8.78
C ILE A 150 3.52 -21.70 -7.75
N TYR A 151 3.91 -20.64 -7.02
CA TYR A 151 4.97 -20.69 -6.01
C TYR A 151 4.69 -21.71 -4.89
N HIS A 152 3.42 -21.89 -4.50
CA HIS A 152 3.04 -22.85 -3.45
C HIS A 152 2.73 -24.27 -3.97
N ARG A 153 2.92 -24.54 -5.27
CA ARG A 153 2.71 -25.91 -5.79
C ARG A 153 3.79 -26.85 -5.29
N LYS A 154 3.34 -28.04 -4.88
CA LYS A 154 4.26 -29.16 -4.60
C LYS A 154 4.83 -29.73 -5.89
N PHE A 155 6.11 -30.07 -5.88
CA PHE A 155 6.82 -30.71 -6.98
C PHE A 155 7.43 -32.03 -6.51
N THR A 156 7.82 -32.89 -7.46
CA THR A 156 8.41 -34.18 -7.14
C THR A 156 9.93 -34.05 -7.10
N TRP A 157 10.56 -34.41 -5.99
CA TRP A 157 12.00 -34.58 -5.86
C TRP A 157 12.28 -35.87 -5.10
N ASN A 158 13.16 -36.72 -5.63
CA ASN A 158 13.50 -38.02 -5.06
C ASN A 158 12.27 -38.88 -4.66
N ASN A 159 11.31 -39.04 -5.59
CA ASN A 159 10.03 -39.74 -5.41
C ASN A 159 9.09 -39.18 -4.32
N THR A 160 9.40 -38.02 -3.76
CA THR A 160 8.61 -37.36 -2.72
C THR A 160 8.01 -36.07 -3.25
N LYS A 161 6.78 -35.75 -2.83
CA LYS A 161 6.13 -34.46 -3.14
C LYS A 161 6.49 -33.45 -2.06
N ILE A 162 7.26 -32.42 -2.42
CA ILE A 162 7.72 -31.37 -1.52
C ILE A 162 7.23 -29.99 -1.99
N GLY A 163 6.94 -29.10 -1.05
CA GLY A 163 6.69 -27.67 -1.28
C GLY A 163 7.96 -26.83 -1.09
N ILE A 164 7.92 -25.57 -1.53
CA ILE A 164 9.06 -24.62 -1.41
C ILE A 164 9.43 -24.35 0.06
N ASP A 165 8.46 -24.37 0.96
CA ASP A 165 8.65 -24.30 2.41
C ASP A 165 9.50 -25.46 2.94
N GLU A 166 9.32 -26.67 2.41
CA GLU A 166 10.10 -27.86 2.77
C GLU A 166 11.52 -27.80 2.19
N VAL A 167 11.72 -27.14 1.04
CA VAL A 167 13.04 -27.00 0.39
C VAL A 167 14.04 -26.29 1.28
N GLN A 168 13.63 -25.26 2.03
CA GLN A 168 14.54 -24.49 2.88
C GLN A 168 15.16 -25.36 4.00
N GLU A 169 14.37 -26.24 4.59
CA GLU A 169 14.84 -27.18 5.63
C GLU A 169 15.76 -28.24 5.03
N ILE A 170 15.39 -28.77 3.86
CA ILE A 170 16.16 -29.80 3.15
C ILE A 170 17.52 -29.24 2.69
N LEU A 171 17.56 -28.05 2.08
CA LEU A 171 18.81 -27.39 1.68
C LEU A 171 19.74 -27.10 2.87
N GLY A 172 19.17 -26.84 4.05
CA GLY A 172 19.95 -26.59 5.27
C GLY A 172 20.63 -27.83 5.86
N THR A 173 20.20 -29.02 5.46
CA THR A 173 20.69 -30.30 6.02
C THR A 173 21.43 -31.18 5.02
N LEU A 174 21.29 -30.91 3.72
CA LEU A 174 21.92 -31.68 2.66
C LEU A 174 23.41 -31.39 2.51
N ASN A 175 24.21 -32.46 2.58
CA ASN A 175 25.68 -32.39 2.41
C ASN A 175 26.17 -32.95 1.07
N SER A 176 25.29 -33.52 0.25
CA SER A 176 25.62 -34.11 -1.05
C SER A 176 25.49 -33.06 -2.16
N PRO A 177 26.59 -32.68 -2.85
CA PRO A 177 26.52 -31.68 -3.93
C PRO A 177 25.59 -32.07 -5.07
N ASN A 178 25.51 -33.37 -5.39
CA ASN A 178 24.65 -33.86 -6.47
C ASN A 178 23.16 -33.73 -6.11
N ASP A 179 22.82 -34.03 -4.85
CA ASP A 179 21.45 -33.94 -4.38
C ASP A 179 21.03 -32.48 -4.19
N LEU A 180 21.95 -31.60 -3.75
CA LEU A 180 21.74 -30.15 -3.72
C LEU A 180 21.45 -29.60 -5.12
N LEU A 181 22.25 -29.97 -6.13
CA LEU A 181 22.02 -29.54 -7.51
C LEU A 181 20.70 -30.07 -8.07
N SER A 182 20.37 -31.33 -7.78
CA SER A 182 19.09 -31.95 -8.18
C SER A 182 17.89 -31.20 -7.57
N LEU A 183 17.94 -30.91 -6.27
CA LEU A 183 16.89 -30.17 -5.57
C LEU A 183 16.77 -28.72 -6.09
N TRP A 184 17.91 -28.08 -6.32
CA TRP A 184 17.97 -26.72 -6.88
C TRP A 184 17.31 -26.66 -8.27
N ASN A 185 17.65 -27.59 -9.15
CA ASN A 185 17.05 -27.66 -10.49
C ASN A 185 15.55 -27.93 -10.44
N ALA A 186 15.11 -28.87 -9.60
CA ALA A 186 13.69 -29.16 -9.41
C ALA A 186 12.91 -27.94 -8.87
N THR A 187 13.54 -27.15 -7.99
CA THR A 187 12.98 -25.88 -7.49
C THR A 187 12.87 -24.84 -8.61
N TYR A 188 13.90 -24.75 -9.47
CA TYR A 188 13.89 -23.84 -10.61
C TYR A 188 12.76 -24.15 -11.61
N ASP A 189 12.45 -25.43 -11.82
CA ASP A 189 11.36 -25.86 -12.70
C ASP A 189 9.98 -25.41 -12.20
N VAL A 190 9.80 -25.24 -10.88
CA VAL A 190 8.57 -24.62 -10.31
C VAL A 190 8.49 -23.14 -10.68
N ALA A 191 9.63 -22.46 -10.77
CA ALA A 191 9.69 -21.04 -11.08
C ALA A 191 9.58 -20.73 -12.57
N ALA A 192 10.02 -21.62 -13.45
CA ALA A 192 10.03 -21.41 -14.89
C ALA A 192 8.66 -20.97 -15.48
N PRO A 193 7.50 -21.55 -15.09
CA PRO A 193 6.19 -21.13 -15.58
C PRO A 193 5.79 -19.71 -15.17
N MET A 194 6.39 -19.15 -14.12
CA MET A 194 6.07 -17.79 -13.64
C MET A 194 6.72 -16.69 -14.49
N ARG A 195 7.69 -17.04 -15.35
CA ARG A 195 8.47 -16.06 -16.13
C ARG A 195 7.59 -15.11 -16.94
N ASP A 196 6.63 -15.67 -17.67
CA ASP A 196 5.74 -14.88 -18.53
C ASP A 196 4.76 -14.05 -17.70
N ASP A 197 4.23 -14.62 -16.62
CA ASP A 197 3.34 -13.92 -15.69
C ASP A 197 4.06 -12.71 -15.04
N TYR A 198 5.33 -12.86 -14.67
CA TYR A 198 6.15 -11.75 -14.16
C TYR A 198 6.39 -10.67 -15.20
N SER A 199 6.62 -11.03 -16.48
CA SER A 199 6.79 -10.06 -17.56
C SER A 199 5.54 -9.19 -17.74
N VAL A 200 4.36 -9.82 -17.75
CA VAL A 200 3.08 -9.11 -17.85
C VAL A 200 2.82 -8.26 -16.60
N LEU A 201 3.11 -8.79 -15.41
CA LEU A 201 2.96 -8.06 -14.15
C LEU A 201 3.78 -6.76 -14.16
N ILE A 202 5.05 -6.81 -14.57
CA ILE A 202 5.92 -5.63 -14.66
C ILE A 202 5.37 -4.62 -15.68
N ALA A 203 4.90 -5.08 -16.83
CA ALA A 203 4.31 -4.21 -17.85
C ALA A 203 3.08 -3.45 -17.31
N LEU A 204 2.17 -4.16 -16.63
CA LEU A 204 0.99 -3.56 -16.02
C LEU A 204 1.33 -2.61 -14.87
N GLN A 205 2.31 -2.96 -14.02
CA GLN A 205 2.78 -2.08 -12.95
C GLN A 205 3.40 -0.78 -13.52
N ASN A 206 4.17 -0.88 -14.59
CA ASN A 206 4.72 0.28 -15.28
C ASN A 206 3.62 1.14 -15.94
N GLN A 207 2.60 0.51 -16.52
CA GLN A 207 1.44 1.22 -17.05
C GLN A 207 0.68 1.96 -15.96
N GLN A 208 0.42 1.32 -14.82
CA GLN A 208 -0.22 1.93 -13.66
C GLN A 208 0.62 3.11 -13.13
N ALA A 209 1.94 2.95 -13.00
CA ALA A 209 2.83 4.03 -12.57
C ALA A 209 2.80 5.22 -13.54
N LYS A 210 2.75 4.97 -14.86
CA LYS A 210 2.58 6.01 -15.87
C LYS A 210 1.24 6.72 -15.74
N GLN A 211 0.14 5.98 -15.58
CA GLN A 211 -1.19 6.56 -15.36
C GLN A 211 -1.22 7.44 -14.10
N ASN A 212 -0.64 6.97 -12.99
CA ASN A 212 -0.56 7.76 -11.75
C ASN A 212 0.20 9.07 -11.99
N ARG A 213 1.30 9.02 -12.77
CA ARG A 213 2.08 10.20 -13.12
C ARG A 213 1.36 11.15 -14.07
N THR A 214 0.64 10.63 -15.07
CA THR A 214 -0.12 11.48 -16.02
C THR A 214 -1.34 12.12 -15.37
N SER A 215 -2.04 11.42 -14.48
CA SER A 215 -3.15 11.98 -13.69
C SER A 215 -2.68 13.13 -12.78
N ALA A 216 -1.47 13.03 -12.23
CA ALA A 216 -0.83 14.11 -11.47
C ALA A 216 -0.51 15.36 -12.33
N VAL A 217 -0.18 15.17 -13.61
CA VAL A 217 0.25 16.25 -14.53
C VAL A 217 -0.92 16.92 -15.25
N THR A 218 -1.95 16.19 -15.65
CA THR A 218 -3.11 16.81 -16.35
C THR A 218 -3.93 17.74 -15.45
N HIS A 219 -3.85 17.61 -14.12
CA HIS A 219 -4.53 18.49 -13.17
C HIS A 219 -3.68 19.68 -12.71
N SER A 220 -2.44 19.82 -13.20
CA SER A 220 -1.61 21.01 -12.97
C SER A 220 -1.72 22.08 -14.06
N HIS A 221 -2.53 21.85 -15.10
CA HIS A 221 -2.67 22.75 -16.26
C HIS A 221 -4.08 23.32 -16.49
N ILE A 222 -4.98 23.16 -15.53
CA ILE A 222 -6.24 23.92 -15.41
C ILE A 222 -6.15 24.69 -14.11
#